data_AF-A0A959VS09-F1
#
_entry.id   AF-A0A959VS09-F1
#
_cell.length_a   1.000
_cell.length_b   1.000
_cell.length_c   1.000
_cell.angle_alpha   90.00
_cell.angle_beta   90.00
_cell.angle_gamma   90.00
#
_symmetry.space_group_name_H-M   'P 1'
#
loop_
_entity.id
_entity.type
_entity.pdbx_description
1 polymer ?
#
loop_
_entity_poly.entity_id
_entity_poly.type
_entity_poly.pdbx_seq_one_letter_code
_entity_poly.pdbx_strand_id
1 'polypeptide(L)'
;SGKDPSKVDRSAAYAARYAAKNVVASGLADRCEVQVAYAIGVARPVSIMAETYGTGKKSDWEISQLIADNFDLRPGAFREYLDLHRPIYKDTAAYGHFGRSNENFTWERTDRADQLREVAGL
;
A
#
# COMPACT_ATOMS: atom_id res chain seq x y z
N SER A 1 -0.66 -17.43 -4.28
CA SER A 1 0.73 -17.87 -4.03
C SER A 1 1.42 -18.31 -5.31
N GLY A 2 2.73 -18.60 -5.29
CA GLY A 2 3.49 -19.09 -6.45
C GLY A 2 3.93 -18.05 -7.50
N LYS A 3 3.57 -16.77 -7.32
CA LYS A 3 3.91 -15.67 -8.24
C LYS A 3 5.13 -14.91 -7.74
N ASP A 4 6.13 -14.67 -8.58
CA ASP A 4 7.25 -13.80 -8.25
C ASP A 4 6.79 -12.32 -8.10
N PRO A 5 7.57 -11.44 -7.45
CA PRO A 5 7.15 -10.07 -7.20
C PRO A 5 6.90 -9.22 -8.45
N SER A 6 7.34 -9.62 -9.65
CA SER A 6 7.00 -8.88 -10.88
C SER A 6 5.50 -8.92 -11.22
N LYS A 7 4.74 -9.87 -10.64
CA LYS A 7 3.31 -10.00 -10.89
C LYS A 7 2.53 -9.07 -9.96
N VAL A 8 1.94 -8.03 -10.56
CA VAL A 8 1.18 -7.00 -9.85
C VAL A 8 0.04 -7.56 -8.99
N ASP A 9 -0.55 -8.70 -9.36
CA ASP A 9 -1.55 -9.40 -8.55
C ASP A 9 -1.10 -9.68 -7.11
N ARG A 10 0.20 -9.89 -6.89
CA ARG A 10 0.80 -10.02 -5.55
C ARG A 10 1.30 -8.68 -5.06
N SER A 11 2.19 -8.07 -5.83
CA SER A 11 3.03 -6.99 -5.35
C SER A 11 2.26 -5.68 -5.20
N ALA A 12 1.33 -5.37 -6.12
CA ALA A 12 0.48 -4.19 -6.00
C ALA A 12 -0.57 -4.35 -4.89
N ALA A 13 -1.05 -5.58 -4.64
CA ALA A 13 -1.92 -5.85 -3.48
C ALA A 13 -1.19 -5.59 -2.15
N TYR A 14 0.10 -5.95 -2.06
CA TYR A 14 0.93 -5.62 -0.89
C TYR A 14 1.19 -4.12 -0.78
N ALA A 15 1.46 -3.43 -1.90
CA ALA A 15 1.63 -1.98 -1.90
C ALA A 15 0.34 -1.23 -1.49
N ALA A 16 -0.82 -1.69 -1.96
CA ALA A 16 -2.12 -1.15 -1.57
C ALA A 16 -2.39 -1.37 -0.07
N ARG A 17 -2.07 -2.57 0.46
CA ARG A 17 -2.13 -2.83 1.91
C ARG A 17 -1.23 -1.87 2.68
N TYR A 18 0.01 -1.69 2.24
CA TYR A 18 0.97 -0.80 2.87
C TYR A 18 0.46 0.65 2.89
N ALA A 19 -0.04 1.17 1.77
CA ALA A 19 -0.63 2.50 1.69
C ALA A 19 -1.83 2.64 2.63
N ALA A 20 -2.82 1.75 2.55
CA ALA A 20 -4.02 1.77 3.39
C ALA A 20 -3.69 1.70 4.89
N LYS A 21 -2.73 0.85 5.27
CA LYS A 21 -2.30 0.72 6.67
C LYS A 21 -1.62 2.00 7.17
N ASN A 22 -0.81 2.66 6.34
CA ASN A 22 -0.17 3.93 6.70
C ASN A 22 -1.18 5.09 6.78
N VAL A 23 -2.21 5.13 5.91
CA VAL A 23 -3.33 6.09 6.01
C VAL A 23 -4.07 5.95 7.34
N VAL A 24 -4.37 4.72 7.77
CA VAL A 24 -5.03 4.51 9.06
C VAL A 24 -4.09 4.84 10.22
N ALA A 25 -2.83 4.39 10.15
CA ALA A 25 -1.84 4.65 11.20
C ALA A 25 -1.47 6.14 11.35
N SER A 26 -1.55 6.94 10.28
CA SER A 26 -1.35 8.38 10.34
C SER A 26 -2.52 9.13 10.99
N GLY A 27 -3.62 8.43 11.26
CA GLY A 27 -4.86 9.00 11.78
C GLY A 27 -5.60 9.84 10.74
N LEU A 28 -5.38 9.61 9.43
CA LEU A 28 -6.15 10.26 8.36
C LEU A 28 -7.56 9.68 8.24
N ALA A 29 -7.75 8.42 8.60
CA ALA A 29 -9.04 7.74 8.63
C ALA A 29 -9.02 6.57 9.62
N ASP A 30 -10.17 6.16 10.14
CA ASP A 30 -10.29 4.95 10.97
C ASP A 30 -10.39 3.68 10.11
N ARG A 31 -10.90 3.82 8.88
CA ARG A 31 -11.00 2.75 7.88
C ARG A 31 -10.62 3.31 6.51
N CYS A 32 -9.87 2.54 5.72
CA CYS A 32 -9.47 2.93 4.38
C CYS A 32 -9.40 1.70 3.46
N GLU A 33 -10.10 1.74 2.34
CA GLU A 33 -9.87 0.89 1.18
C GLU A 33 -9.02 1.64 0.16
N VAL A 34 -8.06 0.95 -0.47
CA VAL A 34 -7.24 1.49 -1.55
C VAL A 34 -7.33 0.57 -2.76
N GLN A 35 -7.78 1.12 -3.88
CA GLN A 35 -7.85 0.44 -5.17
C GLN A 35 -6.77 1.00 -6.10
N VAL A 36 -6.08 0.09 -6.80
CA VAL A 36 -5.08 0.45 -7.82
C VAL A 36 -5.28 -0.42 -9.06
N ALA A 37 -5.27 0.20 -10.24
CA ALA A 37 -5.39 -0.51 -11.52
C ALA A 37 -4.20 -0.25 -12.43
N TYR A 38 -3.83 -1.24 -13.24
CA TYR A 38 -2.73 -1.18 -14.21
C TYR A 38 -3.19 -1.66 -15.58
N ALA A 39 -2.67 -1.04 -16.63
CA ALA A 39 -2.70 -1.59 -17.98
C ALA A 39 -1.42 -2.40 -18.24
N ILE A 40 -1.52 -3.50 -18.97
CA ILE A 40 -0.37 -4.35 -19.31
C ILE A 40 0.69 -3.50 -20.04
N GLY A 41 1.94 -3.58 -19.57
CA GLY A 41 3.07 -2.84 -20.15
C GLY A 41 3.20 -1.38 -19.68
N VAL A 42 2.27 -0.87 -18.86
CA VAL A 42 2.31 0.50 -18.34
C VAL A 42 2.79 0.50 -16.90
N ALA A 43 3.87 1.25 -16.63
CA ALA A 43 4.49 1.28 -15.31
C ALA A 43 3.66 2.07 -14.27
N ARG A 44 3.08 3.21 -14.67
CA ARG A 44 2.23 4.00 -13.77
C ARG A 44 0.84 3.38 -13.71
N PRO A 45 0.20 3.35 -12.53
CA PRO A 45 -1.18 2.91 -12.43
C PRO A 45 -2.09 3.83 -13.26
N VAL A 46 -3.15 3.26 -13.85
CA VAL A 46 -4.17 4.02 -14.57
C VAL A 46 -5.19 4.64 -13.61
N SER A 47 -5.31 4.11 -12.39
CA SER A 47 -6.11 4.70 -11.32
C SER A 47 -5.53 4.36 -9.94
N ILE A 48 -5.67 5.31 -9.02
CA ILE A 48 -5.45 5.17 -7.57
C ILE A 48 -6.68 5.79 -6.90
N MET A 49 -7.40 5.04 -6.08
CA MET A 49 -8.60 5.51 -5.40
C MET A 49 -8.59 5.05 -3.95
N ALA A 50 -8.95 5.96 -3.04
CA ALA A 50 -9.22 5.67 -1.65
C ALA A 50 -10.73 5.77 -1.37
N GLU A 51 -11.21 4.98 -0.40
CA GLU A 51 -12.55 5.07 0.17
C GLU A 51 -12.44 4.91 1.68
N THR A 52 -12.83 5.94 2.42
CA THR A 52 -12.70 5.97 3.89
C THR A 52 -13.99 5.65 4.63
N TYR A 53 -15.09 5.41 3.91
CA TYR A 53 -16.41 5.10 4.44
C TYR A 53 -16.89 6.14 5.45
N GLY A 54 -16.59 7.42 5.18
CA GLY A 54 -16.97 8.55 6.03
C GLY A 54 -16.12 8.73 7.29
N THR A 55 -15.03 7.97 7.45
CA THR A 55 -14.12 8.09 8.61
C THR A 55 -12.90 8.98 8.34
N GLY A 56 -12.76 9.49 7.11
CA GLY A 56 -11.65 10.35 6.72
C GLY A 56 -11.72 11.74 7.35
N LYS A 57 -10.55 12.27 7.76
CA LYS A 57 -10.36 13.68 8.15
C LYS A 57 -10.21 14.63 6.95
N LYS A 58 -10.09 14.06 5.75
CA LYS A 58 -10.06 14.74 4.45
C LYS A 58 -10.98 13.98 3.49
N SER A 59 -11.32 14.58 2.37
CA SER A 59 -12.10 13.89 1.33
C SER A 59 -11.35 12.68 0.78
N ASP A 60 -12.08 11.67 0.32
CA ASP A 60 -11.49 10.47 -0.31
C ASP A 60 -10.63 10.83 -1.52
N TRP A 61 -10.99 11.89 -2.25
CA TRP A 61 -10.19 12.41 -3.35
C TRP A 61 -8.85 12.99 -2.87
N GLU A 62 -8.85 13.81 -1.82
CA GLU A 62 -7.60 14.34 -1.24
C GLU A 62 -6.71 13.20 -0.70
N ILE A 63 -7.30 12.20 -0.05
CA ILE A 63 -6.55 11.02 0.43
C ILE A 63 -5.99 10.23 -0.74
N SER A 64 -6.73 10.10 -1.86
CA SER A 64 -6.23 9.48 -3.08
C SER A 64 -5.01 10.22 -3.65
N GLN A 65 -5.02 11.56 -3.63
CA GLN A 65 -3.87 12.37 -4.04
C GLN A 65 -2.68 12.21 -3.09
N LEU A 66 -2.93 12.25 -1.78
CA LEU A 66 -1.89 12.01 -0.77
C LEU A 66 -1.22 10.64 -0.96
N ILE A 67 -1.99 9.59 -1.30
CA ILE A 67 -1.43 8.28 -1.63
C ILE A 67 -0.58 8.37 -2.91
N ALA A 68 -1.09 8.99 -3.97
CA ALA A 68 -0.39 9.10 -5.25
C ALA A 68 0.94 9.86 -5.14
N ASP A 69 1.00 10.87 -4.27
CA ASP A 69 2.18 11.74 -4.08
C ASP A 69 3.23 11.13 -3.16
N ASN A 70 2.83 10.28 -2.20
CA ASN A 70 3.73 9.76 -1.15
C ASN A 70 4.10 8.29 -1.33
N PHE A 71 3.37 7.54 -2.15
CA PHE A 71 3.64 6.13 -2.45
C PHE A 71 3.88 5.97 -3.94
N ASP A 72 5.12 5.70 -4.34
CA ASP A 72 5.41 5.37 -5.73
C ASP A 72 4.86 3.98 -6.06
N LEU A 73 3.69 3.97 -6.67
CA LEU A 73 2.98 2.74 -7.03
C LEU A 73 3.42 2.16 -8.39
N ARG A 74 4.57 2.56 -8.95
CA ARG A 74 5.14 1.85 -10.10
C ARG A 74 5.68 0.48 -9.66
N PRO A 75 5.50 -0.60 -10.44
CA PRO A 75 5.98 -1.93 -10.05
C PRO A 75 7.47 -2.04 -9.75
N GLY A 76 8.32 -1.26 -10.43
CA GLY A 76 9.74 -1.18 -10.06
C GLY A 76 9.95 -0.61 -8.66
N ALA A 77 9.33 0.54 -8.39
CA ALA A 77 9.55 1.29 -7.16
C ALA A 77 9.07 0.55 -5.91
N PHE A 78 7.82 0.06 -5.91
CA PHE A 78 7.31 -0.63 -4.71
C PHE A 78 8.00 -1.95 -4.43
N ARG A 79 8.56 -2.63 -5.44
CA ARG A 79 9.34 -3.86 -5.20
C ARG A 79 10.65 -3.56 -4.47
N GLU A 80 11.21 -2.38 -4.71
CA GLU A 80 12.44 -1.92 -4.09
C GLU A 80 12.21 -1.47 -2.66
N TYR A 81 11.30 -0.52 -2.41
CA TYR A 81 11.10 -0.02 -1.03
C TYR A 81 10.38 -1.00 -0.11
N LEU A 82 9.61 -1.96 -0.65
CA LEU A 82 9.11 -3.10 0.13
C LEU A 82 10.10 -4.28 0.16
N ASP A 83 11.25 -4.15 -0.48
CA ASP A 83 12.30 -5.17 -0.47
C ASP A 83 11.75 -6.58 -0.78
N LEU A 84 11.07 -6.70 -1.92
CA LEU A 84 10.31 -7.92 -2.27
C LEU A 84 11.18 -8.98 -2.94
N HIS A 85 12.36 -8.65 -3.46
CA HIS A 85 13.24 -9.60 -4.16
C HIS A 85 14.04 -10.49 -3.19
N ARG A 86 13.32 -11.18 -2.29
CA ARG A 86 13.87 -12.06 -1.24
C ARG A 86 13.01 -13.31 -1.06
N PRO A 87 13.56 -14.40 -0.48
CA PRO A 87 12.83 -15.65 -0.26
C PRO A 87 11.89 -15.59 0.97
N ILE A 88 10.98 -14.60 1.01
CA ILE A 88 10.14 -14.29 2.19
C ILE A 88 8.70 -14.84 2.13
N TYR A 89 8.30 -15.47 1.03
CA TYR A 89 6.89 -15.73 0.77
C TYR A 89 6.31 -17.00 1.39
N LYS A 90 7.15 -17.93 1.86
CA LYS A 90 6.69 -19.21 2.43
C LYS A 90 5.77 -18.96 3.63
N ASP A 91 6.14 -18.02 4.49
CA ASP A 91 5.39 -17.68 5.71
C ASP A 91 4.03 -17.02 5.43
N THR A 92 3.84 -16.51 4.20
CA THR A 92 2.56 -15.91 3.76
C THR A 92 1.57 -16.94 3.23
N ALA A 93 2.00 -18.18 2.97
CA ALA A 93 1.17 -19.19 2.30
C ALA A 93 0.06 -19.80 3.18
N ALA A 94 0.11 -19.56 4.50
CA ALA A 94 -0.90 -19.97 5.46
C ALA A 94 -1.17 -18.84 6.46
N TYR A 95 -2.36 -18.85 7.07
CA TYR A 95 -2.79 -17.89 8.09
C TYR A 95 -2.89 -16.43 7.61
N GLY A 96 -2.97 -16.21 6.29
CA GLY A 96 -3.19 -14.91 5.69
C GLY A 96 -1.90 -14.11 5.42
N HIS A 97 -2.00 -13.25 4.41
CA HIS A 97 -0.91 -12.37 3.96
C HIS A 97 -0.81 -11.07 4.75
N PHE A 98 -1.89 -10.66 5.42
CA PHE A 98 -2.04 -9.34 6.04
C PHE A 98 -2.40 -9.46 7.52
N GLY A 99 -2.11 -8.39 8.28
CA GLY A 99 -2.48 -8.29 9.70
C GLY A 99 -1.59 -9.09 10.65
N ARG A 100 -0.43 -9.55 10.18
CA ARG A 100 0.55 -10.33 10.97
C ARG A 100 1.84 -9.55 11.13
N SER A 101 2.42 -9.59 12.33
CA SER A 101 3.73 -9.00 12.59
C SER A 101 4.83 -10.02 12.29
N ASN A 102 5.66 -9.73 11.29
CA ASN A 102 6.86 -10.48 10.92
C ASN A 102 7.80 -9.49 10.23
N GLU A 103 9.10 -9.55 10.53
CA GLU A 103 10.13 -8.68 9.94
C GLU A 103 10.15 -8.70 8.41
N ASN A 104 9.76 -9.83 7.82
CA ASN A 104 9.70 -10.06 6.38
C ASN A 104 8.45 -9.47 5.72
N PHE A 105 7.40 -9.15 6.48
CA PHE A 105 6.16 -8.57 5.94
C PHE A 105 6.29 -7.05 5.91
N THR A 106 7.16 -6.56 5.04
CA THR A 106 7.48 -5.14 4.89
C THR A 106 6.25 -4.27 4.58
N TRP A 107 5.24 -4.83 3.91
CA TRP A 107 3.95 -4.18 3.66
C TRP A 107 3.07 -3.98 4.91
N GLU A 108 3.45 -4.54 6.05
CA GLU A 108 2.80 -4.30 7.34
C GLU A 108 3.47 -3.18 8.14
N ARG A 109 4.56 -2.57 7.66
CA ARG A 109 5.18 -1.42 8.32
C ARG A 109 4.28 -0.18 8.22
N THR A 110 4.38 0.70 9.20
CA THR A 110 3.66 1.99 9.27
C THR A 110 4.64 3.16 9.32
N ASP A 111 5.78 3.00 8.68
CA ASP A 111 6.92 3.93 8.66
C ASP A 111 6.69 5.18 7.80
N ARG A 112 5.60 5.25 7.03
CA ARG A 112 5.16 6.44 6.30
C ARG A 112 4.08 7.22 7.04
N ALA A 113 3.56 6.70 8.15
CA ALA A 113 2.41 7.28 8.85
C ALA A 113 2.69 8.71 9.34
N ASP A 114 3.83 8.94 9.99
CA ASP A 114 4.20 10.25 10.53
C ASP A 114 4.40 11.28 9.41
N GLN A 115 5.14 10.91 8.35
CA GLN A 115 5.31 11.74 7.16
C GLN A 115 3.95 12.10 6.54
N LEU A 116 3.06 11.10 6.39
CA LEU A 116 1.75 11.28 5.78
C LEU A 116 0.85 12.20 6.61
N ARG A 117 0.94 12.10 7.94
CA ARG A 117 0.25 12.99 8.88
C ARG A 117 0.73 14.44 8.74
N GLU A 118 2.05 14.63 8.67
CA GLU A 118 2.65 15.95 8.52
C GLU A 118 2.23 16.64 7.21
N VAL A 119 2.36 15.95 6.06
CA VAL A 119 1.96 16.53 4.76
C VAL A 119 0.44 16.77 4.66
N ALA A 120 -0.36 16.04 5.45
CA ALA A 120 -1.79 16.28 5.56
C ALA A 120 -2.16 17.46 6.47
N GLY A 121 -1.21 17.99 7.26
CA GLY A 121 -1.43 19.08 8.21
C GLY A 121 -2.20 18.66 9.47
N LEU A 122 -1.90 17.47 10.01
CA LEU A 122 -2.57 16.86 11.19
C LEU A 122 -1.64 16.64 12.39
#